data_AF-A0A9E5SFJ2-F1
#
_entry.id   AF-A0A9E5SFJ2-F1
#
_cell.length_a   1.000
_cell.length_b   1.000
_cell.length_c   1.000
_cell.angle_alpha   90.00
_cell.angle_beta   90.00
_cell.angle_gamma   90.00
#
_symmetry.space_group_name_H-M   'P 1'
#
loop_
_entity.id
_entity.type
_entity.pdbx_description
1 polymer ?
#
loop_
_entity_poly.entity_id
_entity_poly.type
_entity_poly.pdbx_seq_one_letter_code
_entity_poly.pdbx_strand_id
1 'polypeptide(L)'
;MNEGIIAQVFDFFAEIFAGLDSGYLFFGGPADIIRYIFDILLITFLTFQLIKLLRQTRAWQLLQGLSLIVIFTMVCSLLGLEMVSFLFNRMLYVIAIAFVVIFQPELRRALETVGLKSFSKFSSAFIQDDPSENEDVTAMIDNIVYATNAMAKTYTGALIIIERNSKLGELLEQENVVFLDSSVNSPMLESIFYKGSPLHDGAVLIRNTRIVAARCHVPLSDTVHTLVNYGTRHRAAVGASEMGDAVAIAVSEERGKVSLAVRGCLYEMKNGEDLRKNLLGIFGMNSVASRFVRRIRYERNSLRKKTSDREDSLDTSPAMDSSAKSDTFRTVSEKADMMSSTGICTVSPADKSPTKKKPLFHLFSTGKTTSTYNRMNTSHKILYILLSFLISLGLWMYIQINSNPVVEKSLSVPLFFKSESVLEENGLETNYNYNSVNIRIVGRKNVIDNLQSADMIASIDYSQITGPGVYYIPIDISSEKNVYYRLESQDPESISVVIYPQTLT
;
A
#
# COMPACT_ATOMS: atom_id res chain seq x y z
N MET A 1 6.26 -23.09 -32.28
CA MET A 1 6.32 -23.94 -31.05
C MET A 1 5.77 -23.10 -29.90
N ASN A 2 5.21 -23.70 -28.85
CA ASN A 2 4.68 -22.89 -27.73
C ASN A 2 5.86 -22.37 -26.90
N GLU A 3 6.21 -21.09 -27.08
CA GLU A 3 7.29 -20.45 -26.33
C GLU A 3 7.01 -20.51 -24.83
N GLY A 4 8.04 -20.87 -24.06
CA GLY A 4 7.95 -20.93 -22.61
C GLY A 4 7.64 -19.55 -22.03
N ILE A 5 7.03 -19.51 -20.84
CA ILE A 5 6.72 -18.24 -20.13
C ILE A 5 7.97 -17.35 -20.04
N ILE A 6 9.14 -17.95 -19.88
CA ILE A 6 10.41 -17.24 -19.76
C ILE A 6 10.89 -16.65 -21.09
N ALA A 7 10.64 -17.31 -22.23
CA ALA A 7 10.93 -16.74 -23.54
C ALA A 7 10.09 -15.48 -23.74
N GLN A 8 8.78 -15.57 -23.57
CA GLN A 8 7.86 -14.42 -23.63
C GLN A 8 8.27 -13.25 -22.71
N VAL A 9 8.83 -13.54 -21.53
CA VAL A 9 9.38 -12.51 -20.62
C VAL A 9 10.67 -11.89 -21.16
N PHE A 10 11.59 -12.69 -21.73
CA PHE A 10 12.78 -12.17 -22.40
C PHE A 10 12.41 -11.34 -23.63
N ASP A 11 11.48 -11.81 -24.46
CA ASP A 11 11.03 -11.13 -25.67
C ASP A 11 10.35 -9.80 -25.32
N PHE A 12 9.50 -9.76 -24.30
CA PHE A 12 8.95 -8.53 -23.72
C PHE A 12 10.05 -7.53 -23.29
N PHE A 13 11.10 -8.00 -22.60
CA PHE A 13 12.21 -7.12 -22.23
C PHE A 13 13.05 -6.71 -23.45
N ALA A 14 13.24 -7.59 -24.42
CA ALA A 14 13.96 -7.31 -25.66
C ALA A 14 13.23 -6.29 -26.53
N GLU A 15 11.90 -6.37 -26.65
CA GLU A 15 11.06 -5.35 -27.28
C GLU A 15 11.16 -4.00 -26.58
N ILE A 16 11.15 -3.99 -25.24
CA ILE A 16 11.36 -2.76 -24.45
C ILE A 16 12.77 -2.18 -24.70
N PHE A 17 13.83 -2.98 -24.66
CA PHE A 17 15.19 -2.50 -24.90
C PHE A 17 15.44 -2.08 -26.35
N ALA A 18 14.94 -2.83 -27.34
CA ALA A 18 14.96 -2.44 -28.75
C ALA A 18 14.18 -1.14 -28.97
N GLY A 19 13.05 -0.97 -28.26
CA GLY A 19 12.28 0.28 -28.19
C GLY A 19 13.00 1.45 -27.49
N LEU A 20 14.06 1.18 -26.71
CA LEU A 20 14.94 2.23 -26.20
C LEU A 20 15.98 2.65 -27.25
N ASP A 21 16.63 1.67 -27.87
CA ASP A 21 17.78 1.83 -28.76
C ASP A 21 17.42 2.53 -30.08
N SER A 22 16.23 2.22 -30.61
CA SER A 22 15.66 2.83 -31.82
C SER A 22 15.14 4.28 -31.63
N GLY A 23 15.37 4.90 -30.48
CA GLY A 23 15.14 6.34 -30.29
C GLY A 23 13.69 6.77 -30.05
N TYR A 24 12.78 5.84 -29.70
CA TYR A 24 11.37 6.13 -29.40
C TYR A 24 11.12 7.06 -28.19
N LEU A 25 12.16 7.60 -27.53
CA LEU A 25 12.07 8.65 -26.52
C LEU A 25 11.79 10.04 -27.15
N PHE A 26 10.82 10.08 -28.05
CA PHE A 26 10.17 11.32 -28.47
C PHE A 26 9.29 11.81 -27.31
N PHE A 27 9.85 12.70 -26.49
CA PHE A 27 9.24 13.19 -25.25
C PHE A 27 8.08 14.19 -25.45
N GLY A 28 7.76 14.57 -26.69
CA GLY A 28 6.73 15.58 -26.95
C GLY A 28 7.19 16.99 -26.56
N GLY A 29 6.22 17.88 -26.33
CA GLY A 29 6.51 19.23 -25.86
C GLY A 29 6.79 19.30 -24.35
N PRO A 30 7.18 20.47 -23.81
CA PRO A 30 7.43 20.65 -22.37
C PRO A 30 6.23 20.26 -21.49
N ALA A 31 5.00 20.45 -21.98
CA ALA A 31 3.77 20.05 -21.29
C ALA A 31 3.62 18.52 -21.19
N ASP A 32 4.10 17.77 -22.19
CA ASP A 32 4.03 16.30 -22.20
C ASP A 32 5.02 15.69 -21.21
N ILE A 33 6.22 16.28 -21.09
CA ILE A 33 7.19 15.93 -20.05
C ILE A 33 6.58 16.08 -18.65
N ILE A 34 5.86 17.17 -18.39
CA ILE A 34 5.18 17.39 -17.10
C ILE A 34 4.09 16.33 -16.86
N ARG A 35 3.31 15.99 -17.89
CA ARG A 35 2.30 14.91 -17.82
C ARG A 35 2.95 13.57 -17.49
N TYR A 36 4.02 13.18 -18.19
CA TYR A 36 4.72 11.91 -17.94
C TYR A 36 5.35 11.85 -16.55
N ILE A 37 5.94 12.95 -16.06
CA ILE A 37 6.45 13.03 -14.68
C ILE A 37 5.32 12.79 -13.68
N PHE A 38 4.17 13.44 -13.86
CA PHE A 38 3.03 13.27 -12.96
C PHE A 38 2.47 11.84 -12.98
N ASP A 39 2.35 11.24 -14.17
CA ASP A 39 1.83 9.89 -14.38
C ASP A 39 2.75 8.82 -13.75
N ILE A 40 4.07 8.90 -14.01
CA ILE A 40 5.07 8.02 -13.38
C ILE A 40 5.06 8.19 -11.85
N LEU A 41 4.94 9.42 -11.33
CA LEU A 41 4.93 9.67 -9.87
C LEU A 41 3.64 9.09 -9.23
N LEU A 42 2.49 9.24 -9.89
CA LEU A 42 1.21 8.69 -9.45
C LEU A 42 1.23 7.15 -9.43
N ILE A 43 1.68 6.51 -10.51
CA ILE A 43 1.81 5.04 -10.60
C ILE A 43 2.85 4.53 -9.59
N THR A 44 3.97 5.24 -9.40
CA THR A 44 4.97 4.94 -8.36
C THR A 44 4.36 4.99 -6.95
N PHE A 45 3.54 6.00 -6.65
CA PHE A 45 2.85 6.12 -5.36
C PHE A 45 1.84 4.99 -5.13
N LEU A 46 1.03 4.65 -6.12
CA LEU A 46 0.07 3.54 -6.06
C LEU A 46 0.79 2.20 -5.88
N THR A 47 1.84 1.95 -6.66
CA THR A 47 2.68 0.74 -6.58
C THR A 47 3.36 0.62 -5.22
N PHE A 48 3.90 1.71 -4.68
CA PHE A 48 4.50 1.73 -3.35
C PHE A 48 3.47 1.40 -2.26
N GLN A 49 2.26 1.95 -2.35
CA GLN A 49 1.20 1.69 -1.40
C GLN A 49 0.68 0.24 -1.50
N LEU A 50 0.66 -0.36 -2.70
CA LEU A 50 0.37 -1.79 -2.92
C LEU A 50 1.43 -2.69 -2.29
N ILE A 51 2.72 -2.47 -2.59
CA ILE A 51 3.84 -3.24 -2.01
C ILE A 51 3.83 -3.14 -0.47
N LYS A 52 3.58 -1.94 0.06
CA LYS A 52 3.47 -1.69 1.50
C LYS A 52 2.31 -2.46 2.16
N LEU A 53 1.21 -2.70 1.44
CA LEU A 53 0.07 -3.52 1.89
C LEU A 53 0.44 -5.01 1.84
N LEU A 54 0.95 -5.49 0.70
CA LEU A 54 1.28 -6.91 0.50
C LEU A 54 2.37 -7.41 1.45
N ARG A 55 3.40 -6.60 1.74
CA ARG A 55 4.55 -6.99 2.58
C ARG A 55 4.17 -7.46 4.00
N GLN A 56 3.04 -7.02 4.55
CA GLN A 56 2.60 -7.45 5.89
C GLN A 56 1.79 -8.75 5.88
N THR A 57 1.69 -9.44 4.74
CA THR A 57 0.89 -10.65 4.54
C THR A 57 1.77 -11.82 4.13
N ARG A 58 1.29 -13.06 4.35
CA ARG A 58 1.98 -14.29 3.92
C ARG A 58 2.27 -14.32 2.42
N ALA A 59 1.48 -13.60 1.62
CA ALA A 59 1.70 -13.40 0.18
C ALA A 59 3.11 -12.92 -0.17
N TRP A 60 3.71 -12.06 0.65
CA TRP A 60 5.03 -11.50 0.35
C TRP A 60 6.13 -12.57 0.37
N GLN A 61 6.07 -13.51 1.31
CA GLN A 61 7.01 -14.63 1.39
C GLN A 61 6.83 -15.58 0.18
N LEU A 62 5.59 -15.86 -0.20
CA LEU A 62 5.27 -16.68 -1.38
C LEU A 62 5.73 -16.01 -2.68
N LEU A 63 5.58 -14.70 -2.81
CA LEU A 63 6.04 -13.93 -3.96
C LEU A 63 7.57 -13.88 -4.07
N GLN A 64 8.28 -13.80 -2.94
CA GLN A 64 9.75 -13.96 -2.91
C GLN A 64 10.19 -15.37 -3.34
N GLY A 65 9.51 -16.42 -2.87
CA GLY A 65 9.77 -17.80 -3.27
C GLY A 65 9.51 -18.05 -4.77
N LEU A 66 8.39 -17.53 -5.31
CA LEU A 66 8.08 -17.59 -6.73
C LEU A 66 9.12 -16.84 -7.57
N SER A 67 9.52 -15.64 -7.15
CA SER A 67 10.55 -14.86 -7.83
C SER A 67 11.89 -15.58 -7.88
N LEU A 68 12.27 -16.32 -6.83
CA LEU A 68 13.49 -17.12 -6.81
C LEU A 68 13.46 -18.23 -7.88
N ILE A 69 12.32 -18.92 -8.05
CA ILE A 69 12.15 -19.98 -9.05
C ILE A 69 12.24 -19.39 -10.48
N VAL A 70 11.62 -18.23 -10.72
CA VAL A 70 11.70 -17.54 -12.01
C VAL A 70 13.15 -17.14 -12.33
N ILE A 71 13.86 -16.52 -11.38
CA ILE A 71 15.28 -16.13 -11.53
C ILE A 71 16.15 -17.36 -11.77
N PHE A 72 15.99 -18.43 -10.99
CA PHE A 72 16.75 -19.67 -11.17
C PHE A 72 16.58 -20.25 -12.58
N THR A 73 15.33 -20.29 -13.08
CA THR A 73 15.06 -20.83 -14.41
C THR A 73 15.60 -19.92 -15.52
N MET A 74 15.56 -18.59 -15.33
CA MET A 74 16.21 -17.61 -16.21
C MET A 74 17.72 -17.86 -16.31
N VAL A 75 18.39 -18.10 -15.17
CA VAL A 75 19.81 -18.48 -15.12
C VAL A 75 20.06 -19.82 -15.83
N CYS A 76 19.23 -20.84 -15.62
CA CYS A 76 19.36 -22.10 -16.36
C CYS A 76 19.25 -21.93 -17.88
N SER A 77 18.35 -21.03 -18.33
CA SER A 77 18.21 -20.72 -19.76
C SER A 77 19.45 -20.00 -20.31
N LEU A 78 20.01 -19.05 -19.56
CA LEU A 78 21.26 -18.35 -19.92
C LEU A 78 22.48 -19.28 -19.96
N LEU A 79 22.49 -20.34 -19.15
CA LEU A 79 23.54 -21.37 -19.14
C LEU A 79 23.34 -22.47 -20.20
N GLY A 80 22.29 -22.39 -21.04
CA GLY A 80 22.00 -23.41 -22.05
C GLY A 80 21.52 -24.76 -21.48
N LEU A 81 21.02 -24.79 -20.25
CA LEU A 81 20.54 -26.03 -19.60
C LEU A 81 19.12 -26.39 -20.08
N GLU A 82 19.00 -26.80 -21.34
CA GLU A 82 17.72 -27.04 -22.04
C GLU A 82 16.74 -27.94 -21.25
N MET A 83 17.19 -29.10 -20.78
CA MET A 83 16.34 -30.04 -20.02
C MET A 83 15.83 -29.46 -18.70
N VAL A 84 16.66 -28.69 -17.99
CA VAL A 84 16.27 -28.04 -16.73
C VAL A 84 15.32 -26.89 -17.02
N SER A 85 15.63 -26.05 -18.00
CA SER A 85 14.78 -24.95 -18.45
C SER A 85 13.40 -25.45 -18.90
N PHE A 86 13.33 -26.55 -19.65
CA PHE A 86 12.08 -27.19 -20.08
C PHE A 86 11.23 -27.66 -18.89
N LEU A 87 11.84 -28.40 -17.95
CA LEU A 87 11.15 -28.92 -16.78
C LEU A 87 10.59 -27.79 -15.90
N PHE A 88 11.42 -26.78 -15.59
CA PHE A 88 11.01 -25.66 -14.75
C PHE A 88 9.99 -24.75 -15.45
N ASN A 89 10.11 -24.50 -16.77
CA ASN A 89 9.05 -23.81 -17.52
C ASN A 89 7.71 -24.54 -17.40
N ARG A 90 7.69 -25.89 -17.48
CA ARG A 90 6.46 -26.67 -17.26
C ARG A 90 5.95 -26.55 -15.82
N MET A 91 6.83 -26.55 -14.82
CA MET A 91 6.46 -26.34 -13.42
C MET A 91 5.86 -24.95 -13.17
N LEU A 92 6.35 -23.89 -13.82
CA LEU A 92 5.82 -22.52 -13.64
C LEU A 92 4.32 -22.43 -13.95
N TYR A 93 3.81 -23.15 -14.97
CA TYR A 93 2.36 -23.22 -15.23
C TYR A 93 1.57 -23.83 -14.05
N VAL A 94 2.06 -24.93 -13.48
CA VAL A 94 1.41 -25.60 -12.34
C VAL A 94 1.49 -24.73 -11.08
N ILE A 95 2.63 -24.08 -10.85
CA ILE A 95 2.85 -23.17 -9.73
C ILE A 95 1.96 -21.92 -9.86
N ALA A 96 1.76 -21.38 -11.07
CA ALA A 96 0.85 -20.25 -11.29
C ALA A 96 -0.61 -20.59 -10.96
N ILE A 97 -1.09 -21.77 -11.37
CA ILE A 97 -2.44 -22.25 -11.02
C ILE A 97 -2.55 -22.46 -9.50
N ALA A 98 -1.57 -23.15 -8.89
CA ALA A 98 -1.53 -23.38 -7.46
C ALA A 98 -1.49 -22.06 -6.66
N PHE A 99 -0.75 -21.06 -7.13
CA PHE A 99 -0.69 -19.73 -6.54
C PHE A 99 -2.07 -19.07 -6.51
N VAL A 100 -2.81 -19.06 -7.64
CA VAL A 100 -4.17 -18.48 -7.69
C VAL A 100 -5.12 -19.19 -6.72
N VAL A 101 -5.08 -20.52 -6.64
CA VAL A 101 -5.91 -21.31 -5.71
C VAL A 101 -5.55 -21.02 -4.25
N ILE A 102 -4.26 -21.02 -3.91
CA ILE A 102 -3.76 -20.72 -2.55
C ILE A 102 -4.13 -19.30 -2.12
N PHE A 103 -4.12 -18.33 -3.05
CA PHE A 103 -4.41 -16.91 -2.79
C PHE A 103 -5.90 -16.55 -2.88
N GLN A 104 -6.78 -17.47 -3.28
CA GLN A 104 -8.21 -17.23 -3.37
C GLN A 104 -8.80 -16.66 -2.06
N PRO A 105 -8.45 -17.16 -0.85
CA PRO A 105 -8.91 -16.59 0.40
C PRO A 105 -8.40 -15.16 0.66
N GLU A 106 -7.12 -14.88 0.38
CA GLU A 106 -6.52 -13.55 0.54
C GLU A 106 -7.13 -12.52 -0.40
N LEU A 107 -7.34 -12.87 -1.67
CA LEU A 107 -7.99 -12.01 -2.66
C LEU A 107 -9.43 -11.68 -2.23
N ARG A 108 -10.18 -12.70 -1.78
CA ARG A 108 -11.52 -12.52 -1.21
C ARG A 108 -11.50 -11.57 -0.01
N ARG A 109 -10.66 -11.82 1.00
CA ARG A 109 -10.53 -10.98 2.20
C ARG A 109 -10.09 -9.55 1.87
N ALA A 110 -9.23 -9.37 0.87
CA ALA A 110 -8.79 -8.05 0.41
C ALA A 110 -9.95 -7.26 -0.22
N LEU A 111 -10.73 -7.88 -1.10
CA LEU A 111 -11.91 -7.27 -1.72
C LEU A 111 -13.00 -6.95 -0.68
N GLU A 112 -13.31 -7.87 0.23
CA GLU A 112 -14.22 -7.64 1.36
C GLU A 112 -13.75 -6.44 2.22
N THR A 113 -12.46 -6.38 2.53
CA THR A 113 -11.86 -5.30 3.33
C THR A 113 -11.87 -3.95 2.62
N VAL A 114 -11.61 -3.92 1.30
CA VAL A 114 -11.62 -2.68 0.50
C VAL A 114 -13.05 -2.18 0.30
N GLY A 115 -14.00 -3.07 0.01
CA GLY A 115 -15.43 -2.73 -0.07
C GLY A 115 -15.93 -2.10 1.23
N LEU A 116 -15.69 -2.77 2.36
CA LEU A 116 -16.09 -2.27 3.68
C LEU A 116 -15.40 -0.95 4.06
N LYS A 117 -14.10 -0.79 3.83
CA LYS A 117 -13.35 0.43 4.22
C LYS A 117 -13.58 1.64 3.32
N SER A 118 -13.83 1.42 2.03
CA SER A 118 -14.13 2.51 1.10
C SER A 118 -15.51 3.07 1.39
N PHE A 119 -16.52 2.21 1.48
CA PHE A 119 -17.89 2.62 1.78
C PHE A 119 -18.03 3.21 3.19
N SER A 120 -17.44 2.58 4.22
CA SER A 120 -17.49 3.10 5.60
C SER A 120 -16.91 4.51 5.71
N LYS A 121 -15.76 4.81 5.08
CA LYS A 121 -15.16 6.16 5.13
C LYS A 121 -15.85 7.19 4.26
N PHE A 122 -16.42 6.77 3.14
CA PHE A 122 -17.23 7.66 2.29
C PHE A 122 -18.56 8.00 2.99
N SER A 123 -19.17 7.01 3.66
CA SER A 123 -20.36 7.20 4.49
C SER A 123 -20.05 8.03 5.74
N SER A 124 -18.96 7.80 6.48
CA SER A 124 -18.60 8.60 7.66
C SER A 124 -18.10 10.01 7.33
N ALA A 125 -17.99 10.36 6.05
CA ALA A 125 -17.75 11.74 5.59
C ALA A 125 -19.05 12.45 5.17
N PHE A 126 -20.17 11.72 5.09
CA PHE A 126 -21.51 12.21 4.72
C PHE A 126 -22.57 11.99 5.81
N ILE A 127 -22.34 11.07 6.74
CA ILE A 127 -23.17 10.80 7.91
C ILE A 127 -22.72 11.74 9.02
N GLN A 128 -23.56 12.74 9.27
CA GLN A 128 -23.57 13.59 10.44
C GLN A 128 -23.66 12.70 11.70
N ASP A 129 -22.81 12.95 12.71
CA ASP A 129 -22.81 12.17 13.97
C ASP A 129 -24.21 12.17 14.60
N ASP A 130 -24.95 11.07 14.46
CA ASP A 130 -26.31 10.95 14.98
C ASP A 130 -26.24 10.68 16.50
N PRO A 131 -26.84 11.54 17.36
CA PRO A 131 -26.78 11.34 18.81
C PRO A 131 -27.32 9.99 19.29
N SER A 132 -28.19 9.32 18.53
CA SER A 132 -28.76 8.01 18.91
C SER A 132 -27.72 6.88 18.96
N GLU A 133 -26.78 6.82 18.01
CA GLU A 133 -25.78 5.73 17.97
C GLU A 133 -24.83 5.79 19.20
N ASN A 134 -24.57 7.00 19.70
CA ASN A 134 -23.80 7.20 20.93
C ASN A 134 -24.57 6.79 22.20
N GLU A 135 -25.90 6.84 22.19
CA GLU A 135 -26.71 6.37 23.32
C GLU A 135 -26.68 4.83 23.40
N ASP A 136 -26.88 4.14 22.27
CA ASP A 136 -26.84 2.67 22.18
C ASP A 136 -25.49 2.08 22.62
N VAL A 137 -24.37 2.69 22.20
CA VAL A 137 -23.02 2.22 22.60
C VAL A 137 -22.78 2.48 24.10
N THR A 138 -23.34 3.56 24.67
CA THR A 138 -23.25 3.83 26.12
C THR A 138 -24.02 2.77 26.89
N ALA A 139 -25.27 2.49 26.49
CA ALA A 139 -26.12 1.48 27.10
C ALA A 139 -25.50 0.07 27.00
N MET A 140 -24.89 -0.27 25.86
CA MET A 140 -24.13 -1.52 25.69
C MET A 140 -22.97 -1.63 26.69
N ILE A 141 -22.15 -0.58 26.81
CA ILE A 141 -21.01 -0.55 27.75
C ILE A 141 -21.49 -0.71 29.19
N ASP A 142 -22.56 -0.02 29.57
CA ASP A 142 -23.11 -0.07 30.93
C ASP A 142 -23.63 -1.47 31.26
N ASN A 143 -24.38 -2.11 30.35
CA ASN A 143 -24.83 -3.49 30.51
C ASN A 143 -23.67 -4.49 30.63
N ILE A 144 -22.59 -4.33 29.86
CA ILE A 144 -21.38 -5.15 29.97
C ILE A 144 -20.69 -4.95 31.33
N VAL A 145 -20.61 -3.71 31.82
CA VAL A 145 -20.02 -3.38 33.13
C VAL A 145 -20.84 -3.97 34.28
N TYR A 146 -22.18 -3.89 34.22
CA TYR A 146 -23.05 -4.53 35.21
C TYR A 146 -22.87 -6.06 35.21
N ALA A 147 -22.96 -6.71 34.05
CA ALA A 147 -22.83 -8.16 33.92
C ALA A 147 -21.47 -8.67 34.40
N THR A 148 -20.39 -8.04 33.98
CA THR A 148 -19.03 -8.45 34.37
C THR A 148 -18.76 -8.26 35.86
N ASN A 149 -19.36 -7.25 36.49
CA ASN A 149 -19.29 -7.02 37.94
C ASN A 149 -20.17 -8.02 38.73
N ALA A 150 -21.34 -8.41 38.19
CA ALA A 150 -22.17 -9.47 38.76
C ALA A 150 -21.44 -10.84 38.72
N MET A 151 -20.95 -11.22 37.54
CA MET A 151 -20.18 -12.46 37.33
C MET A 151 -18.87 -12.50 38.13
N ALA A 152 -18.20 -11.36 38.32
CA ALA A 152 -17.02 -11.25 39.16
C ALA A 152 -17.32 -11.61 40.64
N LYS A 153 -18.45 -11.17 41.18
CA LYS A 153 -18.87 -11.48 42.56
C LYS A 153 -19.24 -12.95 42.76
N THR A 154 -19.78 -13.60 41.73
CA THR A 154 -20.18 -15.02 41.78
C THR A 154 -19.07 -15.97 41.30
N TYR A 155 -17.87 -15.47 41.01
CA TYR A 155 -16.75 -16.27 40.47
C TYR A 155 -17.17 -17.04 39.20
N THR A 156 -17.95 -16.38 38.33
CA THR A 156 -18.40 -16.90 37.04
C THR A 156 -17.43 -16.44 35.95
N GLY A 157 -16.80 -17.38 35.27
CA GLY A 157 -15.86 -17.10 34.19
C GLY A 157 -16.59 -16.63 32.93
N ALA A 158 -16.14 -15.51 32.35
CA ALA A 158 -16.75 -14.93 31.16
C ALA A 158 -15.69 -14.44 30.18
N LEU A 159 -16.04 -14.42 28.89
CA LEU A 159 -15.21 -13.92 27.80
C LEU A 159 -16.07 -13.20 26.76
N ILE A 160 -16.07 -11.87 26.79
CA ILE A 160 -16.86 -11.03 25.89
C ILE A 160 -15.92 -10.37 24.88
N ILE A 161 -16.18 -10.54 23.58
CA ILE A 161 -15.42 -9.94 22.49
C ILE A 161 -16.31 -8.92 21.80
N ILE A 162 -15.83 -7.68 21.72
CA ILE A 162 -16.49 -6.59 21.01
C ILE A 162 -15.70 -6.32 19.72
N GLU A 163 -16.32 -6.60 18.58
CA GLU A 163 -15.77 -6.25 17.27
C GLU A 163 -15.71 -4.73 17.09
N ARG A 164 -14.76 -4.30 16.24
CA ARG A 164 -14.58 -2.89 15.86
C ARG A 164 -14.47 -2.79 14.34
N ASN A 165 -13.37 -2.27 13.81
CA ASN A 165 -13.23 -2.07 12.36
C ASN A 165 -12.93 -3.39 11.62
N SER A 166 -12.27 -4.33 12.30
CA SER A 166 -11.98 -5.67 11.81
C SER A 166 -13.05 -6.65 12.30
N LYS A 167 -13.78 -7.26 11.35
CA LYS A 167 -14.72 -8.36 11.63
C LYS A 167 -13.95 -9.64 11.93
N LEU A 168 -14.36 -10.39 12.94
CA LEU A 168 -13.79 -11.67 13.36
C LEU A 168 -14.61 -12.83 12.77
N GLY A 169 -14.79 -12.82 11.44
CA GLY A 169 -15.58 -13.85 10.73
C GLY A 169 -15.09 -15.29 10.98
N GLU A 170 -13.77 -15.45 11.15
CA GLU A 170 -13.11 -16.72 11.51
C GLU A 170 -13.64 -17.34 12.83
N LEU A 171 -14.24 -16.54 13.72
CA LEU A 171 -14.88 -17.01 14.97
C LEU A 171 -16.34 -17.44 14.78
N LEU A 172 -16.94 -17.20 13.61
CA LEU A 172 -18.32 -17.54 13.27
C LEU A 172 -18.44 -18.76 12.35
N GLU A 173 -17.35 -19.13 11.67
CA GLU A 173 -17.30 -20.28 10.73
C GLU A 173 -17.12 -21.64 11.44
N GLN A 174 -17.08 -21.65 12.78
CA GLN A 174 -16.82 -22.85 13.58
C GLN A 174 -18.11 -23.61 13.92
N GLU A 175 -18.10 -24.94 13.80
CA GLU A 175 -19.29 -25.80 13.96
C GLU A 175 -20.01 -25.68 15.31
N ASN A 176 -19.28 -25.33 16.38
CA ASN A 176 -19.84 -25.23 17.74
C ASN A 176 -20.51 -23.87 18.04
N VAL A 177 -20.45 -22.91 17.13
CA VAL A 177 -20.94 -21.54 17.35
C VAL A 177 -22.46 -21.51 17.35
N VAL A 178 -23.03 -20.87 18.38
CA VAL A 178 -24.47 -20.63 18.46
C VAL A 178 -24.74 -19.18 18.07
N PHE A 179 -25.34 -18.98 16.91
CA PHE A 179 -25.81 -17.67 16.47
C PHE A 179 -26.95 -17.18 17.37
N LEU A 180 -26.83 -15.95 17.84
CA LEU A 180 -27.79 -15.28 18.71
C LEU A 180 -27.93 -13.86 18.18
N ASP A 181 -29.13 -13.44 17.78
CA ASP A 181 -29.39 -12.04 17.43
C ASP A 181 -30.15 -11.35 18.58
N SER A 182 -29.39 -10.76 19.51
CA SER A 182 -29.94 -10.18 20.74
C SER A 182 -29.32 -8.81 21.05
N SER A 183 -30.13 -7.92 21.63
CA SER A 183 -29.62 -6.74 22.35
C SER A 183 -28.63 -7.16 23.45
N VAL A 184 -27.58 -6.38 23.66
CA VAL A 184 -26.66 -6.55 24.78
C VAL A 184 -27.32 -6.04 26.07
N ASN A 185 -27.77 -6.95 26.93
CA ASN A 185 -28.31 -6.63 28.26
C ASN A 185 -27.65 -7.50 29.35
N SER A 186 -27.61 -7.01 30.59
CA SER A 186 -26.94 -7.71 31.71
C SER A 186 -27.47 -9.13 31.94
N PRO A 187 -28.81 -9.36 32.05
CA PRO A 187 -29.36 -10.70 32.27
C PRO A 187 -29.01 -11.71 31.17
N MET A 188 -28.96 -11.28 29.90
CA MET A 188 -28.57 -12.13 28.78
C MET A 188 -27.11 -12.56 28.87
N LEU A 189 -26.20 -11.63 29.18
CA LEU A 189 -24.78 -11.94 29.36
C LEU A 189 -24.57 -12.90 30.56
N GLU A 190 -25.23 -12.63 31.69
CA GLU A 190 -25.18 -13.49 32.86
C GLU A 190 -25.76 -14.89 32.60
N SER A 191 -26.84 -14.99 31.80
CA SER A 191 -27.45 -16.26 31.40
C SER A 191 -26.58 -17.07 30.42
N ILE A 192 -25.87 -16.40 29.50
CA ILE A 192 -24.93 -17.08 28.60
C ILE A 192 -23.77 -17.71 29.39
N PHE A 193 -23.15 -16.97 30.31
CA PHE A 193 -21.99 -17.46 31.07
C PHE A 193 -22.33 -18.26 32.33
N TYR A 194 -23.61 -18.47 32.64
CA TYR A 194 -24.03 -19.33 33.75
C TYR A 194 -23.46 -20.74 33.58
N LYS A 195 -22.80 -21.29 34.62
CA LYS A 195 -22.02 -22.55 34.54
C LYS A 195 -22.83 -23.80 34.10
N GLY A 196 -24.17 -23.77 34.22
CA GLY A 196 -25.05 -24.82 33.71
C GLY A 196 -25.62 -24.58 32.30
N SER A 197 -25.31 -23.44 31.67
CA SER A 197 -25.78 -23.08 30.33
C SER A 197 -24.93 -23.76 29.24
N PRO A 198 -25.50 -24.38 28.20
CA PRO A 198 -24.73 -24.88 27.07
C PRO A 198 -23.90 -23.82 26.31
N LEU A 199 -24.11 -22.54 26.59
CA LEU A 199 -23.46 -21.40 25.91
C LEU A 199 -22.21 -20.86 26.64
N HIS A 200 -21.94 -21.31 27.87
CA HIS A 200 -20.89 -20.70 28.74
C HIS A 200 -19.45 -21.07 28.37
N ASP A 201 -19.29 -22.09 27.51
CA ASP A 201 -18.01 -22.67 27.10
C ASP A 201 -17.49 -22.02 25.81
N GLY A 202 -16.98 -20.79 25.95
CA GLY A 202 -16.39 -20.03 24.84
C GLY A 202 -16.50 -18.53 25.05
N ALA A 203 -16.40 -17.79 23.94
CA ALA A 203 -16.61 -16.35 23.90
C ALA A 203 -18.02 -15.98 23.42
N VAL A 204 -18.49 -14.82 23.86
CA VAL A 204 -19.62 -14.08 23.27
C VAL A 204 -19.06 -13.05 22.30
N LEU A 205 -19.59 -13.01 21.07
CA LEU A 205 -19.22 -12.02 20.05
C LEU A 205 -20.29 -10.94 19.94
N ILE A 206 -19.88 -9.68 20.12
CA ILE A 206 -20.71 -8.49 20.00
C ILE A 206 -20.26 -7.68 18.78
N ARG A 207 -21.21 -7.28 17.94
CA ARG A 207 -21.03 -6.44 16.74
C ARG A 207 -22.18 -5.43 16.70
N ASN A 208 -21.87 -4.15 16.46
CA ASN A 208 -22.86 -3.08 16.31
C ASN A 208 -23.95 -3.12 17.41
N THR A 209 -23.52 -3.00 18.68
CA THR A 209 -24.35 -3.03 19.91
C THR A 209 -25.24 -4.29 20.14
N ARG A 210 -25.10 -5.32 19.30
CA ARG A 210 -25.83 -6.59 19.41
C ARG A 210 -24.89 -7.76 19.64
N ILE A 211 -25.35 -8.73 20.42
CA ILE A 211 -24.78 -10.07 20.43
C ILE A 211 -25.07 -10.68 19.06
N VAL A 212 -24.07 -11.33 18.45
CA VAL A 212 -24.17 -12.08 17.17
C VAL A 212 -24.04 -13.57 17.39
N ALA A 213 -23.23 -13.97 18.37
CA ALA A 213 -22.96 -15.36 18.68
C ALA A 213 -22.48 -15.57 20.11
N ALA A 214 -22.67 -16.79 20.60
CA ALA A 214 -22.01 -17.33 21.79
C ALA A 214 -21.26 -18.63 21.42
N ARG A 215 -20.48 -19.15 22.38
CA ARG A 215 -19.67 -20.36 22.22
C ARG A 215 -18.59 -20.26 21.13
N CYS A 216 -18.17 -19.04 20.77
CA CYS A 216 -17.06 -18.82 19.83
C CYS A 216 -15.74 -19.29 20.44
N HIS A 217 -15.03 -20.20 19.78
CA HIS A 217 -13.74 -20.70 20.26
C HIS A 217 -12.61 -19.83 19.72
N VAL A 218 -11.79 -19.28 20.61
CA VAL A 218 -10.75 -18.30 20.25
C VAL A 218 -9.38 -18.95 20.30
N PRO A 219 -8.50 -18.72 19.31
CA PRO A 219 -7.10 -19.17 19.41
C PRO A 219 -6.46 -18.57 20.67
N LEU A 220 -5.84 -19.42 21.48
CA LEU A 220 -5.15 -18.99 22.69
C LEU A 220 -3.85 -18.30 22.30
N SER A 221 -3.59 -17.10 22.82
CA SER A 221 -2.32 -16.43 22.56
C SER A 221 -1.14 -17.17 23.17
N ASP A 222 -0.06 -17.29 22.39
CA ASP A 222 1.23 -17.82 22.83
C ASP A 222 2.07 -16.78 23.57
N THR A 223 1.81 -15.47 23.39
CA THR A 223 2.53 -14.40 24.11
C THR A 223 2.24 -14.42 25.62
N VAL A 224 1.18 -15.14 26.03
CA VAL A 224 0.67 -15.21 27.41
C VAL A 224 1.19 -16.44 28.18
N HIS A 225 1.91 -17.39 27.56
CA HIS A 225 2.42 -18.60 28.25
C HIS A 225 3.34 -18.31 29.45
N THR A 226 3.90 -17.10 29.55
CA THR A 226 4.72 -16.65 30.70
C THR A 226 3.92 -15.98 31.82
N LEU A 227 2.60 -15.79 31.67
CA LEU A 227 1.71 -15.29 32.71
C LEU A 227 1.13 -16.45 33.54
N VAL A 228 1.99 -17.06 34.37
CA VAL A 228 1.74 -18.26 35.20
C VAL A 228 0.40 -18.28 35.95
N ASN A 229 -0.17 -17.10 36.26
CA ASN A 229 -1.38 -16.95 37.09
C ASN A 229 -2.69 -16.72 36.29
N TYR A 230 -2.72 -16.91 34.96
CA TYR A 230 -3.87 -16.57 34.12
C TYR A 230 -4.43 -17.76 33.32
N GLY A 231 -5.68 -18.15 33.61
CA GLY A 231 -6.38 -19.24 32.93
C GLY A 231 -6.75 -18.96 31.46
N THR A 232 -7.26 -20.00 30.79
CA THR A 232 -7.53 -20.07 29.34
C THR A 232 -8.34 -18.89 28.79
N ARG A 233 -9.40 -18.45 29.47
CA ARG A 233 -10.23 -17.29 29.04
C ARG A 233 -9.43 -15.99 28.89
N HIS A 234 -8.37 -15.79 29.67
CA HIS A 234 -7.49 -14.61 29.52
C HIS A 234 -6.56 -14.74 28.31
N ARG A 235 -6.01 -15.95 28.08
CA ARG A 235 -5.19 -16.27 26.90
C ARG A 235 -6.00 -16.12 25.60
N ALA A 236 -7.26 -16.55 25.63
CA ALA A 236 -8.25 -16.34 24.59
C ALA A 236 -8.56 -14.84 24.39
N ALA A 237 -8.78 -14.06 25.45
CA ALA A 237 -9.01 -12.61 25.33
C ALA A 237 -7.84 -11.89 24.64
N VAL A 238 -6.59 -12.26 24.99
CA VAL A 238 -5.40 -11.72 24.32
C VAL A 238 -5.39 -12.13 22.84
N GLY A 239 -5.62 -13.41 22.53
CA GLY A 239 -5.67 -13.92 21.15
C GLY A 239 -6.71 -13.23 20.27
N ALA A 240 -7.95 -13.03 20.77
CA ALA A 240 -8.98 -12.23 20.08
C ALA A 240 -8.50 -10.80 19.77
N SER A 241 -7.74 -10.20 20.69
CA SER A 241 -7.17 -8.86 20.52
C SER A 241 -5.91 -8.81 19.65
N GLU A 242 -5.35 -9.96 19.27
CA GLU A 242 -4.23 -10.11 18.31
C GLU A 242 -4.75 -10.37 16.88
N MET A 243 -5.89 -11.05 16.73
CA MET A 243 -6.55 -11.31 15.43
C MET A 243 -7.03 -10.03 14.71
N GLY A 244 -7.22 -8.91 15.43
CA GLY A 244 -7.77 -7.68 14.86
C GLY A 244 -7.62 -6.45 15.75
N ASP A 245 -8.53 -5.49 15.61
CA ASP A 245 -8.62 -4.31 16.50
C ASP A 245 -9.72 -4.42 17.56
N ALA A 246 -10.24 -5.64 17.74
CA ALA A 246 -11.26 -6.01 18.71
C ALA A 246 -10.82 -5.78 20.16
N VAL A 247 -11.80 -5.62 21.03
CA VAL A 247 -11.64 -5.45 22.49
C VAL A 247 -12.24 -6.67 23.15
N ALA A 248 -11.46 -7.39 23.96
CA ALA A 248 -11.97 -8.54 24.69
C ALA A 248 -11.94 -8.28 26.21
N ILE A 249 -12.94 -8.78 26.92
CA ILE A 249 -13.10 -8.65 28.36
C ILE A 249 -13.17 -10.06 28.94
N ALA A 250 -12.27 -10.38 29.87
CA ALA A 250 -12.23 -11.65 30.57
C ALA A 250 -12.60 -11.45 32.05
N VAL A 251 -13.42 -12.35 32.59
CA VAL A 251 -13.68 -12.47 34.03
C VAL A 251 -13.07 -13.77 34.53
N SER A 252 -12.23 -13.70 35.57
CA SER A 252 -11.58 -14.85 36.18
C SER A 252 -12.56 -15.64 37.07
N GLU A 253 -12.77 -16.91 36.75
CA GLU A 253 -13.55 -17.86 37.58
C GLU A 253 -12.85 -18.25 38.88
N GLU A 254 -11.53 -18.09 38.98
CA GLU A 254 -10.74 -18.38 40.17
C GLU A 254 -10.67 -17.18 41.12
N ARG A 255 -10.52 -15.97 40.57
CA ARG A 255 -10.14 -14.77 41.33
C ARG A 255 -11.18 -13.66 41.32
N GLY A 256 -12.27 -13.79 40.56
CA GLY A 256 -13.29 -12.74 40.42
C GLY A 256 -12.76 -11.44 39.79
N LYS A 257 -11.59 -11.49 39.14
CA LYS A 257 -10.94 -10.31 38.54
C LYS A 257 -11.41 -10.10 37.11
N VAL A 258 -11.72 -8.85 36.77
CA VAL A 258 -12.06 -8.45 35.40
C VAL A 258 -10.82 -7.87 34.72
N SER A 259 -10.54 -8.32 33.50
CA SER A 259 -9.40 -7.88 32.70
C SER A 259 -9.83 -7.50 31.28
N LEU A 260 -9.18 -6.50 30.72
CA LEU A 260 -9.44 -5.94 29.39
C LEU A 260 -8.24 -6.22 28.48
N ALA A 261 -8.45 -6.97 27.40
CA ALA A 261 -7.44 -7.25 26.38
C ALA A 261 -7.62 -6.32 25.16
N VAL A 262 -6.54 -5.63 24.79
CA VAL A 262 -6.49 -4.70 23.65
C VAL A 262 -5.14 -4.82 22.96
N ARG A 263 -5.12 -5.17 21.67
CA ARG A 263 -3.90 -5.24 20.83
C ARG A 263 -2.79 -6.12 21.42
N GLY A 264 -3.14 -7.33 21.87
CA GLY A 264 -2.19 -8.28 22.46
C GLY A 264 -1.73 -7.95 23.88
N CYS A 265 -2.30 -6.93 24.54
CA CYS A 265 -1.98 -6.56 25.92
C CYS A 265 -3.19 -6.76 26.84
N LEU A 266 -2.99 -7.41 27.98
CA LEU A 266 -4.02 -7.66 29.00
C LEU A 266 -3.86 -6.67 30.17
N TYR A 267 -4.96 -6.01 30.55
CA TYR A 267 -5.01 -5.00 31.61
C TYR A 267 -6.02 -5.42 32.69
N GLU A 268 -5.58 -5.70 33.92
CA GLU A 268 -6.52 -5.93 35.04
C GLU A 268 -7.20 -4.61 35.44
N MET A 269 -8.53 -4.63 35.55
CA MET A 269 -9.34 -3.46 35.91
C MET A 269 -9.48 -3.35 37.43
N LYS A 270 -9.40 -2.13 37.98
CA LYS A 270 -9.50 -1.92 39.43
C LYS A 270 -10.91 -2.14 39.96
N ASN A 271 -11.92 -1.73 39.21
CA ASN A 271 -13.34 -1.81 39.52
C ASN A 271 -14.19 -1.62 38.24
N GLY A 272 -15.51 -1.73 38.35
CA GLY A 272 -16.43 -1.52 37.22
C GLY A 272 -16.33 -0.14 36.58
N GLU A 273 -16.09 0.91 37.37
CA GLU A 273 -15.88 2.28 36.87
C GLU A 273 -14.61 2.43 36.01
N ASP A 274 -13.52 1.74 36.38
CA ASP A 274 -12.30 1.69 35.59
C ASP A 274 -12.54 0.98 34.25
N LEU A 275 -13.25 -0.16 34.26
CA LEU A 275 -13.68 -0.83 33.02
C LEU A 275 -14.55 0.09 32.14
N ARG A 276 -15.61 0.67 32.70
CA ARG A 276 -16.53 1.61 32.02
C ARG A 276 -15.76 2.73 31.34
N LYS A 277 -14.86 3.39 32.09
CA LYS A 277 -14.05 4.51 31.61
C LYS A 277 -13.08 4.11 30.50
N ASN A 278 -12.45 2.93 30.62
CA ASN A 278 -11.52 2.45 29.61
C ASN A 278 -12.27 2.04 28.32
N LEU A 279 -13.46 1.43 28.43
CA LEU A 279 -14.32 1.14 27.28
C LEU A 279 -14.78 2.43 26.57
N LEU A 280 -15.39 3.39 27.27
CA LEU A 280 -15.80 4.68 26.71
C LEU A 280 -14.62 5.41 26.02
N GLY A 281 -13.41 5.31 26.58
CA GLY A 281 -12.20 5.87 25.99
C GLY A 281 -11.68 5.14 24.74
N ILE A 282 -12.01 3.87 24.55
CA ILE A 282 -11.66 3.09 23.34
C ILE A 282 -12.69 3.32 22.22
N PHE A 283 -13.97 3.47 22.58
CA PHE A 283 -15.06 3.78 21.64
C PHE A 283 -15.15 5.29 21.30
N GLY A 284 -14.31 6.15 21.89
CA GLY A 284 -14.17 7.56 21.49
C GLY A 284 -15.14 8.53 22.18
N MET A 285 -16.02 8.01 23.03
CA MET A 285 -17.19 8.70 23.61
C MET A 285 -16.83 9.64 24.77
N ASN A 286 -15.54 9.84 25.04
CA ASN A 286 -15.06 10.64 26.15
C ASN A 286 -13.84 11.47 25.72
N SER A 287 -14.02 12.78 25.59
CA SER A 287 -12.94 13.76 25.32
C SER A 287 -11.84 13.77 26.38
N VAL A 288 -12.11 13.17 27.56
CA VAL A 288 -11.18 13.07 28.71
C VAL A 288 -10.33 11.78 28.68
N ALA A 289 -10.27 11.04 27.57
CA ALA A 289 -9.49 9.80 27.39
C ALA A 289 -7.95 9.99 27.33
N SER A 290 -7.37 10.81 28.21
CA SER A 290 -6.00 11.33 28.10
C SER A 290 -4.88 10.48 28.74
N ARG A 291 -5.22 9.44 29.53
CA ARG A 291 -4.23 8.61 30.26
C ARG A 291 -4.12 7.16 29.78
N PHE A 292 -5.21 6.39 29.70
CA PHE A 292 -5.14 4.97 29.32
C PHE A 292 -4.72 4.77 27.85
N VAL A 293 -5.37 5.45 26.91
CA VAL A 293 -5.00 5.43 25.48
C VAL A 293 -3.55 5.92 25.25
N ARG A 294 -3.09 6.87 26.07
CA ARG A 294 -1.71 7.39 26.05
C ARG A 294 -0.71 6.36 26.60
N ARG A 295 -1.09 5.60 27.62
CA ARG A 295 -0.33 4.48 28.20
C ARG A 295 -0.17 3.33 27.20
N ILE A 296 -1.25 2.84 26.59
CA ILE A 296 -1.21 1.81 25.53
C ILE A 296 -0.25 2.23 24.40
N ARG A 297 -0.33 3.50 23.98
CA ARG A 297 0.55 4.04 22.92
C ARG A 297 2.03 4.08 23.33
N TYR A 298 2.33 4.32 24.61
CA TYR A 298 3.69 4.33 25.13
C TYR A 298 4.26 2.92 25.29
N GLU A 299 3.50 2.00 25.90
CA GLU A 299 3.90 0.59 26.11
C GLU A 299 4.13 -0.12 24.77
N ARG A 300 3.32 0.15 23.73
CA ARG A 300 3.58 -0.31 22.36
C ARG A 300 4.96 0.11 21.84
N ASN A 301 5.37 1.36 22.12
CA ASN A 301 6.63 1.88 21.62
C ASN A 301 7.84 1.32 22.40
N SER A 302 7.70 1.02 23.71
CA SER A 302 8.78 0.39 24.49
C SER A 302 8.95 -1.11 24.17
N LEU A 303 7.85 -1.86 24.02
CA LEU A 303 7.89 -3.27 23.61
C LEU A 303 8.50 -3.46 22.21
N ARG A 304 8.14 -2.57 21.26
CA ARG A 304 8.68 -2.58 19.90
C ARG A 304 10.16 -2.20 19.82
N LYS A 305 10.65 -1.36 20.75
CA LYS A 305 12.10 -1.07 20.83
C LYS A 305 12.86 -2.30 21.34
N LYS A 306 12.35 -2.93 22.41
CA LYS A 306 12.96 -4.10 23.07
C LYS A 306 12.97 -5.39 22.22
N THR A 307 12.19 -5.45 21.14
CA THR A 307 12.22 -6.52 20.13
C THR A 307 13.24 -6.21 19.03
N SER A 308 13.26 -4.98 18.51
CA SER A 308 14.31 -4.49 17.59
C SER A 308 15.72 -4.69 18.17
N ASP A 309 15.92 -4.23 19.42
CA ASP A 309 17.21 -4.31 20.11
C ASP A 309 17.68 -5.77 20.38
N ARG A 310 16.83 -6.79 20.16
CA ARG A 310 17.19 -8.21 20.27
C ARG A 310 17.52 -8.84 18.92
N GLU A 311 16.75 -8.55 17.88
CA GLU A 311 17.02 -9.04 16.53
C GLU A 311 18.40 -8.54 16.06
N ASP A 312 18.71 -7.25 16.29
CA ASP A 312 20.04 -6.66 15.99
C ASP A 312 21.20 -7.27 16.82
N SER A 313 20.93 -8.04 17.88
CA SER A 313 21.95 -8.63 18.78
C SER A 313 22.30 -10.10 18.48
N LEU A 314 21.50 -10.78 17.64
CA LEU A 314 21.72 -12.18 17.28
C LEU A 314 22.54 -12.35 15.98
N ASP A 315 22.56 -11.34 15.12
CA ASP A 315 23.28 -11.37 13.84
C ASP A 315 24.78 -10.98 13.93
N THR A 316 25.30 -10.70 15.14
CA THR A 316 26.73 -10.40 15.35
C THR A 316 27.38 -11.33 16.36
N SER A 317 27.98 -12.42 15.87
CA SER A 317 29.04 -13.16 16.56
C SER A 317 30.05 -13.67 15.53
N PRO A 318 31.35 -13.33 15.63
CA PRO A 318 32.35 -13.77 14.65
C PRO A 318 32.68 -15.25 14.83
N ALA A 319 32.99 -15.93 13.72
CA ALA A 319 33.62 -17.24 13.78
C ALA A 319 35.10 -17.10 14.19
N MET A 320 35.56 -17.89 15.17
CA MET A 320 36.94 -18.35 15.17
C MET A 320 37.15 -19.69 15.89
N ASP A 321 38.16 -20.35 15.33
CA ASP A 321 38.57 -21.75 15.34
C ASP A 321 39.18 -22.28 16.67
N SER A 322 39.46 -23.58 16.64
CA SER A 322 40.57 -24.29 17.29
C SER A 322 40.27 -25.33 18.37
N SER A 323 41.15 -26.32 18.35
CA SER A 323 41.15 -27.62 19.02
C SER A 323 41.48 -27.57 20.52
N ALA A 324 41.00 -28.57 21.28
CA ALA A 324 41.84 -29.59 21.95
C ALA A 324 41.21 -30.21 23.21
N LYS A 325 41.13 -31.55 23.20
CA LYS A 325 41.36 -32.53 24.28
C LYS A 325 40.93 -32.28 25.76
N SER A 326 40.38 -33.39 26.28
CA SER A 326 40.69 -34.07 27.56
C SER A 326 39.99 -33.69 28.89
N ASP A 327 39.45 -34.76 29.49
CA ASP A 327 39.55 -35.18 30.90
C ASP A 327 38.48 -34.82 31.97
N THR A 328 37.72 -35.88 32.30
CA THR A 328 37.25 -36.34 33.63
C THR A 328 36.57 -35.41 34.65
N PHE A 329 35.26 -35.58 34.74
CA PHE A 329 34.58 -36.21 35.90
C PHE A 329 34.95 -35.78 37.34
N ARG A 330 34.16 -34.89 37.96
CA ARG A 330 33.60 -35.13 39.32
C ARG A 330 32.44 -34.19 39.69
N THR A 331 31.63 -34.68 40.63
CA THR A 331 30.41 -34.07 41.21
C THR A 331 30.71 -33.14 42.40
N VAL A 332 29.90 -32.09 42.60
CA VAL A 332 29.08 -31.79 43.82
C VAL A 332 28.61 -30.31 43.83
N SER A 333 27.38 -30.12 44.32
CA SER A 333 26.67 -28.86 44.65
C SER A 333 27.48 -27.74 45.33
N GLU A 334 27.37 -26.49 44.85
CA GLU A 334 26.62 -25.41 45.55
C GLU A 334 26.32 -24.16 44.66
N LYS A 335 25.45 -23.28 45.18
CA LYS A 335 24.96 -21.97 44.69
C LYS A 335 25.83 -21.16 43.71
N ALA A 336 25.19 -20.54 42.70
CA ALA A 336 25.07 -19.07 42.58
C ALA A 336 24.18 -18.64 41.38
N ASP A 337 23.69 -17.40 41.45
CA ASP A 337 22.83 -16.68 40.49
C ASP A 337 23.31 -16.68 39.03
N MET A 338 22.39 -16.82 38.06
CA MET A 338 22.41 -15.97 36.85
C MET A 338 21.08 -15.90 36.05
N MET A 339 20.58 -14.67 35.94
CA MET A 339 19.85 -14.07 34.80
C MET A 339 18.68 -14.83 34.12
N SER A 340 17.46 -14.39 34.45
CA SER A 340 16.33 -14.33 33.51
C SER A 340 15.62 -12.98 33.60
N SER A 341 16.00 -12.02 32.73
CA SER A 341 15.53 -10.63 32.76
C SER A 341 14.80 -10.22 31.47
N THR A 342 13.88 -11.06 30.99
CA THR A 342 13.07 -10.81 29.79
C THR A 342 11.73 -10.15 30.15
N GLY A 343 11.79 -8.91 30.64
CA GLY A 343 10.66 -8.25 31.32
C GLY A 343 9.34 -8.12 30.52
N ILE A 344 8.25 -8.51 31.20
CA ILE A 344 6.83 -8.50 30.79
C ILE A 344 6.10 -7.40 31.57
N CYS A 345 5.07 -6.76 30.99
CA CYS A 345 4.23 -5.78 31.69
C CYS A 345 2.96 -6.41 32.28
N THR A 346 3.08 -7.02 33.46
CA THR A 346 1.93 -7.18 34.38
C THR A 346 1.84 -5.96 35.28
N VAL A 347 0.70 -5.26 35.29
CA VAL A 347 0.52 -4.05 36.11
C VAL A 347 -0.52 -4.32 37.19
N SER A 348 -0.07 -4.85 38.31
CA SER A 348 -0.90 -4.95 39.53
C SER A 348 -1.05 -3.57 40.19
N PRO A 349 -2.23 -3.18 40.70
CA PRO A 349 -2.44 -1.90 41.34
C PRO A 349 -1.94 -1.91 42.80
N ALA A 350 -0.67 -1.60 43.01
CA ALA A 350 -0.12 -1.39 44.35
C ALA A 350 -0.74 -0.15 45.03
N ASP A 351 -1.21 -0.33 46.26
CA ASP A 351 -1.71 0.72 47.14
C ASP A 351 -0.57 1.38 47.93
N LYS A 352 -0.64 2.72 48.05
CA LYS A 352 -0.04 3.61 49.09
C LYS A 352 0.03 5.06 48.60
N SER A 353 -0.20 5.98 49.53
CA SER A 353 -0.02 7.43 49.39
C SER A 353 0.68 7.97 50.65
N PRO A 354 1.10 9.25 50.76
CA PRO A 354 1.38 10.26 49.74
C PRO A 354 2.79 10.93 49.93
N THR A 355 2.96 12.18 49.47
CA THR A 355 4.13 13.11 49.58
C THR A 355 5.18 12.98 48.44
N LYS A 356 5.77 14.05 47.84
CA LYS A 356 5.92 15.50 48.15
C LYS A 356 5.69 16.42 46.90
N LYS A 357 5.57 17.74 47.15
CA LYS A 357 5.46 18.90 46.20
C LYS A 357 6.80 19.13 45.44
N LYS A 358 7.01 19.89 44.34
CA LYS A 358 6.31 20.82 43.37
C LYS A 358 7.28 20.94 42.13
N PRO A 359 7.16 21.83 41.09
CA PRO A 359 6.04 22.50 40.37
C PRO A 359 5.93 21.98 38.89
N LEU A 360 4.99 22.28 37.98
CA LEU A 360 4.24 23.48 37.56
C LEU A 360 5.08 24.56 36.82
N PHE A 361 5.38 24.34 35.53
CA PHE A 361 5.35 25.31 34.40
C PHE A 361 5.98 24.73 33.11
N HIS A 362 5.15 24.44 32.09
CA HIS A 362 5.35 24.93 30.71
C HIS A 362 4.07 24.66 29.90
N LEU A 363 3.43 25.72 29.40
CA LEU A 363 2.31 25.62 28.46
C LEU A 363 2.82 25.62 27.02
N PHE A 364 1.91 25.33 26.09
CA PHE A 364 2.03 25.45 24.63
C PHE A 364 3.19 24.72 23.93
N SER A 365 2.83 23.59 23.32
CA SER A 365 3.30 23.28 21.96
C SER A 365 2.11 22.78 21.15
N THR A 366 1.97 23.28 19.93
CA THR A 366 0.81 23.09 19.05
C THR A 366 0.63 21.63 18.63
N GLY A 367 -0.60 21.12 18.73
CA GLY A 367 -0.93 19.75 18.38
C GLY A 367 -0.88 19.48 16.87
N LYS A 368 0.26 18.98 16.37
CA LYS A 368 0.30 18.27 15.07
C LYS A 368 -0.02 16.80 15.29
N THR A 369 -1.22 16.38 14.88
CA THR A 369 -1.71 15.00 14.93
C THR A 369 -0.98 14.09 13.95
N THR A 370 0.21 13.62 14.31
CA THR A 370 0.99 12.68 13.48
C THR A 370 0.50 11.24 13.67
N SER A 371 -0.35 10.79 12.74
CA SER A 371 -0.77 9.39 12.61
C SER A 371 0.45 8.47 12.56
N THR A 372 0.68 7.71 13.64
CA THR A 372 1.92 6.93 13.83
C THR A 372 1.82 5.57 13.13
N TYR A 373 1.73 5.61 11.79
CA TYR A 373 1.93 4.46 10.92
C TYR A 373 3.29 3.81 11.21
N ASN A 374 3.41 2.49 11.04
CA ASN A 374 4.65 1.77 11.34
C ASN A 374 5.84 2.36 10.55
N ARG A 375 6.72 3.11 11.24
CA ARG A 375 7.95 3.63 10.64
C ARG A 375 8.85 2.42 10.37
N MET A 376 8.98 2.09 9.08
CA MET A 376 9.92 1.10 8.55
C MET A 376 11.35 1.64 8.65
N ASN A 377 12.35 0.75 8.75
CA ASN A 377 13.76 1.13 8.61
C ASN A 377 13.97 1.86 7.27
N THR A 378 14.76 2.93 7.31
CA THR A 378 14.91 3.89 6.20
C THR A 378 15.43 3.19 4.93
N SER A 379 16.39 2.27 5.07
CA SER A 379 16.95 1.48 3.97
C SER A 379 15.90 0.68 3.20
N HIS A 380 15.03 -0.07 3.91
CA HIS A 380 13.95 -0.80 3.25
C HIS A 380 12.90 0.12 2.62
N LYS A 381 12.65 1.32 3.17
CA LYS A 381 11.78 2.30 2.48
C LYS A 381 12.36 2.71 1.14
N ILE A 382 13.64 3.06 1.11
CA ILE A 382 14.33 3.48 -0.10
C ILE A 382 14.29 2.33 -1.13
N LEU A 383 14.57 1.10 -0.71
CA LEU A 383 14.49 -0.08 -1.57
C LEU A 383 13.09 -0.25 -2.21
N TYR A 384 12.00 -0.17 -1.42
CA TYR A 384 10.65 -0.31 -1.98
C TYR A 384 10.22 0.88 -2.84
N ILE A 385 10.68 2.10 -2.53
CA ILE A 385 10.42 3.29 -3.38
C ILE A 385 11.13 3.12 -4.72
N LEU A 386 12.41 2.70 -4.72
CA LEU A 386 13.18 2.43 -5.93
C LEU A 386 12.56 1.31 -6.75
N LEU A 387 12.16 0.19 -6.11
CA LEU A 387 11.46 -0.91 -6.76
C LEU A 387 10.12 -0.45 -7.38
N SER A 388 9.35 0.38 -6.67
CA SER A 388 8.08 0.93 -7.17
C SER A 388 8.29 1.84 -8.37
N PHE A 389 9.33 2.67 -8.33
CA PHE A 389 9.72 3.55 -9.43
C PHE A 389 10.16 2.75 -10.65
N LEU A 390 10.96 1.70 -10.47
CA LEU A 390 11.45 0.86 -11.57
C LEU A 390 10.31 0.09 -12.25
N ILE A 391 9.36 -0.46 -11.46
CA ILE A 391 8.12 -1.07 -11.98
C ILE A 391 7.27 -0.02 -12.73
N SER A 392 7.11 1.17 -12.16
CA SER A 392 6.34 2.27 -12.76
C SER A 392 6.95 2.76 -14.07
N LEU A 393 8.28 2.85 -14.14
CA LEU A 393 9.02 3.26 -15.33
C LEU A 393 8.87 2.23 -16.45
N GLY A 394 9.02 0.94 -16.13
CA GLY A 394 8.83 -0.16 -17.09
C GLY A 394 7.40 -0.23 -17.62
N LEU A 395 6.41 -0.08 -16.75
CA LEU A 395 4.99 -0.05 -17.17
C LEU A 395 4.68 1.16 -18.04
N TRP A 396 5.14 2.36 -17.66
CA TRP A 396 4.98 3.57 -18.46
C TRP A 396 5.62 3.40 -19.85
N MET A 397 6.86 2.88 -19.90
CA MET A 397 7.59 2.66 -21.14
C MET A 397 6.89 1.64 -22.06
N TYR A 398 6.40 0.53 -21.50
CA TYR A 398 5.59 -0.45 -22.23
C TYR A 398 4.32 0.17 -22.85
N ILE A 399 3.62 1.01 -22.09
CA ILE A 399 2.44 1.74 -22.58
C ILE A 399 2.82 2.73 -23.69
N GLN A 400 3.93 3.48 -23.55
CA GLN A 400 4.38 4.41 -24.58
C GLN A 400 4.75 3.72 -25.89
N ILE A 401 5.36 2.52 -25.84
CA ILE A 401 5.71 1.74 -27.03
C ILE A 401 4.44 1.22 -27.73
N ASN A 402 3.51 0.63 -26.98
CA ASN A 402 2.38 -0.09 -27.56
C ASN A 402 1.15 0.78 -27.85
N SER A 403 0.85 1.76 -27.01
CA SER A 403 -0.38 2.56 -27.10
C SER A 403 -0.21 3.88 -27.85
N ASN A 404 0.99 4.47 -27.83
CA ASN A 404 1.30 5.74 -28.48
C ASN A 404 2.69 5.73 -29.13
N PRO A 405 2.94 4.82 -30.09
CA PRO A 405 4.22 4.71 -30.77
C PRO A 405 4.59 6.01 -31.48
N VAL A 406 5.87 6.15 -31.84
CA VAL A 406 6.30 7.17 -32.79
C VAL A 406 5.97 6.67 -34.19
N VAL A 407 5.36 7.53 -35.01
CA VAL A 407 4.93 7.21 -36.38
C VAL A 407 5.36 8.34 -37.32
N GLU A 408 5.54 7.96 -38.59
CA GLU A 408 5.70 8.87 -39.72
C GLU A 408 4.33 9.21 -40.33
N LYS A 409 4.19 10.44 -40.84
CA LYS A 409 3.08 10.85 -41.69
C LYS A 409 3.58 11.77 -42.79
N SER A 410 3.11 11.52 -44.01
CA SER A 410 3.33 12.43 -45.14
C SER A 410 2.13 13.35 -45.30
N LEU A 411 2.37 14.65 -45.46
CA LEU A 411 1.36 15.68 -45.71
C LEU A 411 1.78 16.49 -46.94
N SER A 412 0.83 16.86 -47.79
CA SER A 412 1.06 17.85 -48.85
C SER A 412 0.49 19.18 -48.35
N VAL A 413 1.35 20.18 -48.19
CA VAL A 413 1.05 21.46 -47.52
C VAL A 413 1.04 22.58 -48.56
N PRO A 414 0.00 23.44 -48.61
CA PRO A 414 -0.04 24.56 -49.54
C PRO A 414 1.05 25.57 -49.22
N LEU A 415 1.63 26.17 -50.26
CA LEU A 415 2.72 27.12 -50.12
C LEU A 415 2.22 28.56 -50.13
N PHE A 416 2.73 29.37 -49.19
CA PHE A 416 2.37 30.77 -49.01
C PHE A 416 3.56 31.70 -49.22
N PHE A 417 3.31 32.81 -49.89
CA PHE A 417 4.32 33.81 -50.24
C PHE A 417 4.25 34.98 -49.25
N LYS A 418 5.35 35.27 -48.53
CA LYS A 418 5.45 36.44 -47.66
C LYS A 418 6.09 37.60 -48.42
N SER A 419 5.54 38.80 -48.24
CA SER A 419 6.08 40.04 -48.80
C SER A 419 6.07 40.11 -50.33
N GLU A 420 5.13 39.44 -50.99
CA GLU A 420 4.96 39.47 -52.47
C GLU A 420 4.78 40.90 -53.00
N SER A 421 4.13 41.78 -52.24
CA SER A 421 3.99 43.22 -52.55
C SER A 421 5.32 43.97 -52.67
N VAL A 422 6.40 43.48 -52.07
CA VAL A 422 7.75 44.08 -52.20
C VAL A 422 8.32 43.81 -53.60
N LEU A 423 7.94 42.71 -54.24
CA LEU A 423 8.32 42.44 -55.63
C LEU A 423 7.52 43.33 -56.59
N GLU A 424 6.21 43.48 -56.35
CA GLU A 424 5.36 44.41 -57.11
C GLU A 424 5.85 45.88 -57.01
N GLU A 425 6.21 46.35 -55.81
CA GLU A 425 6.71 47.73 -55.59
C GLU A 425 8.05 47.98 -56.30
N ASN A 426 8.90 46.97 -56.42
CA ASN A 426 10.16 47.03 -57.17
C ASN A 426 9.97 46.80 -58.68
N GLY A 427 8.74 46.61 -59.16
CA GLY A 427 8.44 46.33 -60.56
C GLY A 427 9.02 45.00 -61.01
N LEU A 428 8.80 43.93 -60.23
CA LEU A 428 9.36 42.60 -60.46
C LEU A 428 8.26 41.52 -60.51
N GLU A 429 8.26 40.69 -61.55
CA GLU A 429 7.35 39.54 -61.70
C GLU A 429 8.04 38.22 -61.35
N THR A 430 7.29 37.27 -60.79
CA THR A 430 7.77 35.91 -60.46
C THR A 430 7.15 34.85 -61.37
N ASN A 431 7.89 33.77 -61.59
CA ASN A 431 7.36 32.53 -62.17
C ASN A 431 7.75 31.35 -61.27
N TYR A 432 6.76 30.63 -60.76
CA TYR A 432 6.91 29.44 -59.92
C TYR A 432 6.01 28.31 -60.42
N ASN A 433 6.49 27.07 -60.28
CA ASN A 433 5.81 25.85 -60.78
C ASN A 433 5.40 24.89 -59.64
N TYR A 434 5.35 25.40 -58.39
CA TYR A 434 5.06 24.62 -57.19
C TYR A 434 4.00 25.32 -56.34
N ASN A 435 2.87 24.65 -56.14
CA ASN A 435 1.74 25.18 -55.34
C ASN A 435 1.65 24.51 -53.95
N SER A 436 2.43 23.46 -53.71
CA SER A 436 2.42 22.64 -52.51
C SER A 436 3.76 21.96 -52.28
N VAL A 437 4.09 21.68 -51.02
CA VAL A 437 5.31 21.00 -50.59
C VAL A 437 4.92 19.70 -49.89
N ASN A 438 5.58 18.60 -50.26
CA ASN A 438 5.38 17.31 -49.61
C ASN A 438 6.33 17.19 -48.42
N ILE A 439 5.78 17.01 -47.23
CA ILE A 439 6.54 16.98 -45.98
C ILE A 439 6.35 15.62 -45.30
N ARG A 440 7.44 15.04 -44.78
CA ARG A 440 7.41 13.86 -43.91
C ARG A 440 7.70 14.31 -42.49
N ILE A 441 6.73 14.09 -41.60
CA ILE A 441 6.84 14.44 -40.19
C ILE A 441 6.79 13.19 -39.31
N VAL A 442 7.62 13.19 -38.27
CA VAL A 442 7.76 12.13 -37.27
C VAL A 442 7.28 12.66 -35.93
N GLY A 443 6.51 11.85 -35.20
CA GLY A 443 6.10 12.18 -33.83
C GLY A 443 5.19 11.14 -33.21
N ARG A 444 4.63 11.43 -32.03
CA ARG A 444 3.70 10.51 -31.34
C ARG A 444 2.41 10.33 -32.14
N LYS A 445 1.95 9.09 -32.28
CA LYS A 445 0.72 8.73 -33.00
C LYS A 445 -0.48 9.62 -32.68
N ASN A 446 -0.80 9.78 -31.39
CA ASN A 446 -1.93 10.59 -30.93
C ASN A 446 -1.84 12.09 -31.30
N VAL A 447 -0.66 12.55 -31.69
CA VAL A 447 -0.38 13.93 -32.10
C VAL A 447 -0.37 14.05 -33.62
N ILE A 448 0.36 13.16 -34.29
CA ILE A 448 0.55 13.15 -35.74
C ILE A 448 -0.72 12.75 -36.50
N ASP A 449 -1.51 11.80 -36.00
CA ASP A 449 -2.77 11.39 -36.64
C ASP A 449 -3.75 12.57 -36.76
N ASN A 450 -3.74 13.48 -35.77
CA ASN A 450 -4.62 14.65 -35.68
C ASN A 450 -4.17 15.88 -36.49
N LEU A 451 -2.94 15.90 -37.02
CA LEU A 451 -2.45 17.00 -37.87
C LEU A 451 -2.99 16.89 -39.30
N GLN A 452 -3.54 17.98 -39.82
CA GLN A 452 -3.98 18.09 -41.22
C GLN A 452 -3.07 19.05 -41.99
N SER A 453 -3.10 18.99 -43.33
CA SER A 453 -2.36 19.92 -44.20
C SER A 453 -2.69 21.39 -43.93
N ALA A 454 -3.90 21.69 -43.45
CA ALA A 454 -4.33 23.05 -43.09
C ALA A 454 -3.73 23.57 -41.77
N ASP A 455 -3.17 22.69 -40.92
CA ASP A 455 -2.51 23.09 -39.67
C ASP A 455 -1.04 23.52 -39.88
N MET A 456 -0.55 23.34 -41.10
CA MET A 456 0.84 23.56 -41.52
C MET A 456 0.90 24.69 -42.54
N ILE A 457 1.93 25.52 -42.42
CA ILE A 457 2.21 26.63 -43.33
C ILE A 457 3.62 26.41 -43.86
N ALA A 458 3.74 26.17 -45.17
CA ALA A 458 5.00 26.32 -45.88
C ALA A 458 5.11 27.77 -46.36
N SER A 459 6.15 28.51 -45.97
CA SER A 459 6.32 29.92 -46.35
C SER A 459 7.67 30.23 -46.99
N ILE A 460 7.65 31.11 -47.99
CA ILE A 460 8.84 31.70 -48.61
C ILE A 460 8.93 33.18 -48.21
N ASP A 461 10.13 33.65 -47.86
CA ASP A 461 10.41 35.06 -47.56
C ASP A 461 11.21 35.72 -48.69
N TYR A 462 10.61 36.73 -49.34
CA TYR A 462 11.22 37.49 -50.43
C TYR A 462 11.99 38.75 -50.00
N SER A 463 12.01 39.09 -48.70
CA SER A 463 12.57 40.34 -48.17
C SER A 463 14.05 40.60 -48.49
N GLN A 464 14.80 39.56 -48.87
CA GLN A 464 16.23 39.64 -49.19
C GLN A 464 16.53 39.88 -50.68
N ILE A 465 15.51 39.98 -51.54
CA ILE A 465 15.68 40.12 -52.99
C ILE A 465 15.56 41.60 -53.40
N THR A 466 16.58 42.08 -54.11
CA THR A 466 16.73 43.51 -54.48
C THR A 466 16.98 43.73 -55.99
N GLY A 467 16.89 42.69 -56.82
CA GLY A 467 17.12 42.80 -58.26
C GLY A 467 16.66 41.56 -59.05
N PRO A 468 16.68 41.65 -60.40
CA PRO A 468 16.30 40.55 -61.28
C PRO A 468 17.38 39.46 -61.34
N GLY A 469 16.95 38.20 -61.40
CA GLY A 469 17.84 37.04 -61.36
C GLY A 469 17.13 35.72 -61.08
N VAL A 470 17.90 34.65 -60.94
CA VAL A 470 17.43 33.33 -60.48
C VAL A 470 17.85 33.15 -59.03
N TYR A 471 16.87 33.01 -58.14
CA TYR A 471 17.08 32.86 -56.70
C TYR A 471 16.61 31.48 -56.24
N TYR A 472 17.41 30.81 -55.40
CA TYR A 472 17.02 29.58 -54.71
C TYR A 472 16.67 29.93 -53.28
N ILE A 473 15.38 29.86 -52.95
CA ILE A 473 14.87 30.29 -51.65
C ILE A 473 14.44 29.04 -50.86
N PRO A 474 14.94 28.83 -49.63
CA PRO A 474 14.49 27.73 -48.78
C PRO A 474 13.03 27.91 -48.40
N ILE A 475 12.33 26.80 -48.19
CA ILE A 475 10.96 26.80 -47.69
C ILE A 475 11.00 26.62 -46.17
N ASP A 476 10.43 27.56 -45.43
CA ASP A 476 10.23 27.45 -43.98
C ASP A 476 8.87 26.79 -43.69
N ILE A 477 8.89 25.60 -43.08
CA ILE A 477 7.68 24.92 -42.58
C ILE A 477 7.42 25.32 -41.13
N SER A 478 6.23 25.83 -40.86
CA SER A 478 5.72 26.10 -39.51
C SER A 478 4.38 25.42 -39.28
N SER A 479 4.01 25.22 -38.02
CA SER A 479 2.71 24.67 -37.60
C SER A 479 1.97 25.75 -36.82
N GLU A 480 0.72 26.04 -37.17
CA GLU A 480 -0.12 26.96 -36.39
C GLU A 480 -0.45 26.38 -35.00
N LYS A 481 -0.59 25.05 -34.94
CA LYS A 481 -0.80 24.35 -33.67
C LYS A 481 0.52 24.21 -32.93
N ASN A 482 0.53 24.53 -31.63
CA ASN A 482 1.66 24.30 -30.73
C ASN A 482 1.84 22.80 -30.44
N VAL A 483 2.38 22.10 -31.43
CA VAL A 483 2.47 20.65 -31.53
C VAL A 483 3.92 20.28 -31.82
N TYR A 484 4.46 19.35 -31.05
CA TYR A 484 5.84 18.90 -31.23
C TYR A 484 5.92 17.76 -32.25
N TYR A 485 6.52 18.05 -33.40
CA TYR A 485 6.87 17.11 -34.47
C TYR A 485 8.34 17.31 -34.85
N ARG A 486 8.95 16.31 -35.49
CA ARG A 486 10.24 16.43 -36.17
C ARG A 486 9.99 16.36 -37.67
N LEU A 487 10.50 17.33 -38.42
CA LEU A 487 10.59 17.23 -39.88
C LEU A 487 11.70 16.23 -40.22
N GLU A 488 11.39 15.26 -41.06
CA GLU A 488 12.34 14.21 -41.49
C GLU A 488 12.78 14.39 -42.94
N SER A 489 11.86 14.82 -43.81
CA SER A 489 12.17 15.25 -45.18
C SER A 489 11.12 16.25 -45.66
N GLN A 490 11.52 17.12 -46.59
CA GLN A 490 10.64 18.02 -47.34
C GLN A 490 11.03 17.99 -48.81
N ASP A 491 10.05 18.01 -49.71
CA ASP A 491 10.25 17.99 -51.15
C ASP A 491 9.26 18.94 -51.84
N PRO A 492 9.73 20.00 -52.54
CA PRO A 492 11.13 20.43 -52.67
C PRO A 492 11.67 21.10 -51.38
N GLU A 493 13.00 21.08 -51.17
CA GLU A 493 13.66 21.79 -50.07
C GLU A 493 13.81 23.31 -50.29
N SER A 494 13.93 23.71 -51.56
CA SER A 494 14.01 25.10 -51.99
C SER A 494 13.35 25.24 -53.36
N ILE A 495 12.84 26.44 -53.65
CA ILE A 495 12.24 26.74 -54.94
C ILE A 495 13.13 27.74 -55.69
N SER A 496 13.39 27.43 -56.96
CA SER A 496 13.97 28.36 -57.92
C SER A 496 12.91 29.37 -58.35
N VAL A 497 13.05 30.63 -57.92
CA VAL A 497 12.19 31.74 -58.33
C VAL A 497 12.98 32.59 -59.32
N VAL A 498 12.46 32.72 -60.53
CA VAL A 498 13.04 33.63 -61.53
C VAL A 498 12.28 34.95 -61.49
N ILE A 499 13.06 36.03 -61.42
CA ILE A 499 12.56 37.37 -61.19
C ILE A 499 13.01 38.27 -62.33
N TYR A 500 12.02 38.88 -62.99
CA TYR A 500 12.21 39.71 -64.18
C TYR A 500 11.71 41.14 -63.94
N PRO A 501 12.33 42.16 -64.55
CA PRO A 501 11.78 43.51 -64.54
C PRO A 501 10.44 43.54 -65.29
N GLN A 502 9.43 44.17 -64.68
CA GLN A 502 8.11 44.37 -65.26
C GLN A 502 8.23 45.05 -66.63
N THR A 503 7.52 44.49 -67.61
CA THR A 503 7.39 45.12 -68.92
C THR A 503 6.25 46.14 -68.87
N LEU A 504 6.62 47.41 -68.65
CA LEU A 504 5.70 48.55 -68.84
C LEU A 504 5.12 48.48 -70.26
N THR A 505 3.80 48.29 -70.34
CA THR A 505 2.99 48.23 -71.57
C THR A 505 2.01 49.39 -71.64
#